data_AF-A0A1A9ASV4-F1
#
_entry.id   AF-A0A1A9ASV4-F1
#
_cell.length_a   1.000
_cell.length_b   1.000
_cell.length_c   1.000
_cell.angle_alpha   90.00
_cell.angle_beta   90.00
_cell.angle_gamma   90.00
#
_symmetry.space_group_name_H-M   'P 1'
#
loop_
_entity.id
_entity.type
_entity.pdbx_description
1 polymer ?
#
loop_
_entity_poly.entity_id
_entity_poly.type
_entity_poly.pdbx_seq_one_letter_code
_entity_poly.pdbx_strand_id
1 'polypeptide(L)'
;MSVGISENDLPSVKFENELKKNTNYYEFEGYRKGITSEDAIDNWITNFKKKAGQYLTDSYNNSSFNHEKRCKDFNSLITNTISKLGSLSYDIVKTAQRGKSIKEWRKRYFSDNPMFMCNEEKNYGSQDIKTLDNFCEDSEFIKENMNKIKKKEKCESIYDNIFSRKNKLIAKHTKEMRGNRTLEVDSNCNTKILDSIFPSINCNSIDKNESIADGDHNLFNPLDISDESASPTGRSLNRGALSKTEGGKNNTIALASLPVLGILVISFLFYRYTSFGSKFHEYFRNKQDISINENDEVTDEMLSGTSQYNDIYSENMQYNLSYQTFQN
;
A
#
# COMPACT_ATOMS: atom_id res chain seq x y z
N MET A 1 1.91 36.60 -0.62
CA MET A 1 1.05 35.71 -1.43
C MET A 1 0.97 34.37 -0.69
N SER A 2 -0.22 33.90 -0.28
CA SER A 2 -0.31 32.55 0.28
C SER A 2 -0.16 31.55 -0.86
N VAL A 3 0.82 30.66 -0.79
CA VAL A 3 0.92 29.53 -1.71
C VAL A 3 -0.37 28.72 -1.56
N GLY A 4 -1.14 28.60 -2.65
CA GLY A 4 -2.38 27.82 -2.64
C GLY A 4 -2.10 26.34 -2.43
N ILE A 5 -3.06 25.63 -1.83
CA ILE A 5 -2.96 24.19 -1.56
C ILE A 5 -2.81 23.40 -2.88
N SER A 6 -1.94 22.41 -2.85
CA SER A 6 -1.65 21.47 -3.93
C SER A 6 -1.71 20.02 -3.45
N GLU A 7 -1.58 19.05 -4.36
CA GLU A 7 -1.51 17.62 -4.02
C GLU A 7 -0.42 17.30 -2.98
N ASN A 8 0.72 18.00 -3.01
CA ASN A 8 1.81 17.79 -2.05
C ASN A 8 1.49 18.30 -0.64
N ASP A 9 0.44 19.08 -0.49
CA ASP A 9 -0.03 19.60 0.79
C ASP A 9 -1.08 18.67 1.43
N LEU A 10 -1.54 17.63 0.71
CA LEU A 10 -2.40 16.61 1.27
C LEU A 10 -1.66 15.89 2.41
N PRO A 11 -2.28 15.76 3.61
CA PRO A 11 -1.57 15.27 4.79
C PRO A 11 -0.89 13.92 4.59
N SER A 12 -1.54 12.97 3.92
CA SER A 12 -0.98 11.64 3.70
C SER A 12 0.24 11.68 2.78
N VAL A 13 0.18 12.48 1.71
CA VAL A 13 1.26 12.67 0.72
C VAL A 13 2.43 13.42 1.35
N LYS A 14 2.14 14.53 2.03
CA LYS A 14 3.13 15.36 2.71
C LYS A 14 3.91 14.54 3.72
N PHE A 15 3.22 13.81 4.60
CA PHE A 15 3.86 13.00 5.62
C PHE A 15 4.71 11.88 5.01
N GLU A 16 4.20 11.15 4.01
CA GLU A 16 4.99 10.08 3.37
C GLU A 16 6.26 10.64 2.73
N ASN A 17 6.15 11.77 2.04
CA ASN A 17 7.30 12.43 1.40
C ASN A 17 8.32 12.94 2.43
N GLU A 18 7.87 13.60 3.49
CA GLU A 18 8.73 14.06 4.58
C GLU A 18 9.43 12.88 5.28
N LEU A 19 8.68 11.83 5.62
CA LEU A 19 9.23 10.64 6.24
C LEU A 19 10.27 9.97 5.34
N LYS A 20 9.97 9.74 4.06
CA LYS A 20 10.91 9.11 3.12
C LYS A 20 12.15 9.97 2.88
N LYS A 21 11.98 11.29 2.74
CA LYS A 21 13.10 12.23 2.55
C LYS A 21 14.01 12.23 3.77
N ASN A 22 13.45 12.44 4.96
CA ASN A 22 14.22 12.57 6.18
C ASN A 22 14.90 11.25 6.57
N THR A 23 14.29 10.11 6.30
CA THR A 23 14.89 8.79 6.55
C THR A 23 15.83 8.30 5.45
N ASN A 24 16.01 9.08 4.37
CA ASN A 24 16.80 8.71 3.19
C ASN A 24 16.30 7.44 2.50
N TYR A 25 14.98 7.24 2.49
CA TYR A 25 14.35 6.06 1.93
C TYR A 25 14.36 6.05 0.40
N TYR A 26 14.33 7.22 -0.25
CA TYR A 26 14.39 7.32 -1.71
C TYR A 26 15.68 6.73 -2.31
N GLU A 27 16.81 6.88 -1.62
CA GLU A 27 18.07 6.22 -2.03
C GLU A 27 17.91 4.70 -2.02
N PHE A 28 17.34 4.16 -0.94
CA PHE A 28 17.09 2.74 -0.80
C PHE A 28 16.10 2.20 -1.82
N GLU A 29 15.06 2.97 -2.19
CA GLU A 29 14.16 2.62 -3.29
C GLU A 29 14.91 2.34 -4.60
N GLY A 30 16.03 3.03 -4.85
CA GLY A 30 16.90 2.81 -6.01
C GLY A 30 17.75 1.54 -5.97
N TYR A 31 17.91 0.88 -4.81
CA TYR A 31 18.77 -0.31 -4.69
C TYR A 31 18.24 -1.51 -5.48
N ARG A 32 19.17 -2.30 -6.02
CA ARG A 32 18.88 -3.43 -6.91
C ARG A 32 19.72 -4.67 -6.54
N LYS A 33 19.07 -5.83 -6.59
CA LYS A 33 19.68 -7.14 -6.34
C LYS A 33 20.87 -7.37 -7.28
N GLY A 34 21.99 -7.84 -6.73
CA GLY A 34 23.21 -8.12 -7.50
C GLY A 34 23.97 -6.89 -8.01
N ILE A 35 23.46 -5.67 -7.77
CA ILE A 35 24.12 -4.41 -8.13
C ILE A 35 24.58 -3.68 -6.87
N THR A 36 23.68 -3.53 -5.90
CA THR A 36 24.00 -2.86 -4.64
C THR A 36 24.87 -3.77 -3.77
N SER A 37 25.99 -3.24 -3.29
CA SER A 37 26.87 -3.98 -2.38
C SER A 37 26.22 -4.20 -1.02
N GLU A 38 26.60 -5.29 -0.38
CA GLU A 38 26.14 -5.63 0.97
C GLU A 38 26.50 -4.53 1.99
N ASP A 39 27.68 -3.92 1.89
CA ASP A 39 28.11 -2.82 2.75
C ASP A 39 27.26 -1.56 2.55
N ALA A 40 26.83 -1.27 1.31
CA ALA A 40 25.95 -0.13 1.03
C ALA A 40 24.57 -0.31 1.69
N ILE A 41 24.08 -1.55 1.76
CA ILE A 41 22.83 -1.89 2.47
C ILE A 41 23.02 -1.70 3.98
N ASP A 42 24.12 -2.20 4.55
CA ASP A 42 24.40 -2.10 5.99
C ASP A 42 24.60 -0.64 6.43
N ASN A 43 25.31 0.15 5.63
CA ASN A 43 25.48 1.59 5.82
C ASN A 43 24.14 2.31 5.75
N TRP A 44 23.29 1.96 4.78
CA TRP A 44 21.95 2.53 4.67
C TRP A 44 21.09 2.20 5.89
N ILE A 45 21.08 0.96 6.38
CA ILE A 45 20.31 0.57 7.58
C ILE A 45 20.75 1.38 8.80
N THR A 46 22.05 1.57 8.97
CA THR A 46 22.61 2.36 10.08
C THR A 46 22.14 3.81 9.99
N ASN A 47 22.21 4.42 8.80
CA ASN A 47 21.74 5.78 8.56
C ASN A 47 20.23 5.93 8.71
N PHE A 48 19.46 4.97 8.21
CA PHE A 48 18.01 4.93 8.32
C PHE A 48 17.56 4.98 9.78
N LYS A 49 18.11 4.14 10.65
CA LYS A 49 17.80 4.12 12.09
C LYS A 49 18.09 5.47 12.76
N LYS A 50 19.27 6.04 12.49
CA LYS A 50 19.67 7.34 13.05
C LYS A 50 18.71 8.46 12.61
N LYS A 51 18.50 8.59 11.30
CA LYS A 51 17.68 9.65 10.72
C LYS A 51 16.19 9.51 11.06
N ALA A 52 15.68 8.27 11.11
CA ALA A 52 14.32 8.01 11.55
C ALA A 52 14.10 8.40 13.01
N GLY A 53 15.05 8.07 13.90
CA GLY A 53 14.98 8.50 15.30
C GLY A 53 14.96 10.03 15.44
N GLN A 54 15.81 10.73 14.69
CA GLN A 54 15.82 12.21 14.65
C GLN A 54 14.49 12.77 14.17
N TYR A 55 14.02 12.34 13.00
CA TYR A 55 12.75 12.80 12.43
C TYR A 55 11.56 12.58 13.38
N LEU A 56 11.47 11.40 14.00
CA LEU A 56 10.41 11.10 14.95
C LEU A 56 10.48 12.04 16.16
N THR A 57 11.67 12.27 16.72
CA THR A 57 11.88 13.19 17.85
C THR A 57 11.46 14.63 17.48
N ASP A 58 11.88 15.10 16.30
CA ASP A 58 11.60 16.46 15.84
C ASP A 58 10.11 16.67 15.50
N SER A 59 9.48 15.67 14.87
CA SER A 59 8.08 15.74 14.41
C SER A 59 7.05 15.74 15.53
N TYR A 60 7.39 15.16 16.69
CA TYR A 60 6.48 15.05 17.84
C TYR A 60 5.96 16.40 18.33
N ASN A 61 6.80 17.44 18.27
CA ASN A 61 6.47 18.75 18.84
C ASN A 61 5.51 19.56 17.95
N ASN A 62 5.05 19.01 16.82
CA ASN A 62 4.10 19.69 15.94
C ASN A 62 2.67 19.27 16.25
N SER A 63 1.83 20.20 16.71
CA SER A 63 0.50 19.94 17.28
C SER A 63 -0.58 19.44 16.29
N SER A 64 -0.31 19.43 14.97
CA SER A 64 -1.25 18.94 13.95
C SER A 64 -1.10 17.44 13.65
N PHE A 65 -0.47 16.67 14.53
CA PHE A 65 0.00 15.32 14.27
C PHE A 65 -1.00 14.27 14.81
N ASN A 66 -1.70 13.55 13.93
CA ASN A 66 -2.47 12.37 14.33
C ASN A 66 -1.50 11.23 14.70
N HIS A 67 -1.12 11.16 15.98
CA HIS A 67 -0.09 10.22 16.46
C HIS A 67 -0.39 8.75 16.11
N GLU A 68 -1.65 8.33 16.14
CA GLU A 68 -2.01 6.95 15.82
C GLU A 68 -1.79 6.63 14.34
N LYS A 69 -2.33 7.47 13.45
CA LYS A 69 -2.17 7.27 12.00
C LYS A 69 -0.69 7.27 11.61
N ARG A 70 0.07 8.23 12.14
CA ARG A 70 1.49 8.41 11.82
C ARG A 70 2.33 7.24 12.31
N CYS A 71 1.95 6.63 13.44
CA CYS A 71 2.51 5.36 13.88
C CYS A 71 2.22 4.23 12.87
N LYS A 72 0.98 4.07 12.41
CA LYS A 72 0.61 3.07 11.40
C LYS A 72 1.38 3.28 10.09
N ASP A 73 1.50 4.52 9.64
CA ASP A 73 2.29 4.89 8.45
C ASP A 73 3.78 4.54 8.60
N PHE A 74 4.37 4.84 9.77
CA PHE A 74 5.76 4.49 10.05
C PHE A 74 5.98 2.98 10.12
N ASN A 75 5.09 2.24 10.80
CA ASN A 75 5.14 0.78 10.84
C ASN A 75 4.98 0.16 9.45
N SER A 76 4.14 0.76 8.59
CA SER A 76 4.03 0.37 7.19
C SER A 76 5.35 0.56 6.43
N LEU A 77 6.05 1.69 6.64
CA LEU A 77 7.38 1.92 6.06
C LEU A 77 8.38 0.87 6.53
N ILE A 78 8.39 0.52 7.81
CA ILE A 78 9.25 -0.53 8.37
C ILE A 78 8.96 -1.89 7.70
N THR A 79 7.69 -2.27 7.56
CA THR A 79 7.30 -3.50 6.86
C THR A 79 7.78 -3.50 5.41
N ASN A 80 7.57 -2.40 4.68
CA ASN A 80 8.02 -2.26 3.29
C ASN A 80 9.55 -2.33 3.18
N THR A 81 10.25 -1.71 4.13
CA THR A 81 11.72 -1.76 4.21
C THR A 81 12.22 -3.19 4.33
N ILE A 82 11.67 -3.95 5.27
CA ILE A 82 12.07 -5.34 5.52
C ILE A 82 11.74 -6.24 4.33
N SER A 83 10.57 -6.06 3.72
CA SER A 83 10.18 -6.78 2.50
C SER A 83 11.16 -6.52 1.36
N LYS A 84 11.53 -5.25 1.14
CA LYS A 84 12.49 -4.87 0.11
C LYS A 84 13.91 -5.35 0.42
N LEU A 85 14.36 -5.33 1.68
CA LEU A 85 15.64 -5.95 2.06
C LEU A 85 15.69 -7.42 1.64
N GLY A 86 14.57 -8.14 1.80
CA GLY A 86 14.43 -9.53 1.35
C GLY A 86 14.54 -9.73 -0.15
N SER A 87 14.25 -8.70 -0.97
CA SER A 87 14.44 -8.80 -2.41
C SER A 87 15.83 -8.40 -2.89
N LEU A 88 16.65 -7.75 -2.03
CA LEU A 88 17.96 -7.21 -2.40
C LEU A 88 19.13 -8.17 -2.24
N SER A 89 19.04 -9.17 -1.36
CA SER A 89 20.14 -10.11 -1.08
C SER A 89 19.80 -11.56 -1.44
N TYR A 90 20.83 -12.35 -1.73
CA TYR A 90 20.72 -13.81 -1.82
C TYR A 90 20.98 -14.48 -0.46
N ASP A 91 21.57 -13.76 0.49
CA ASP A 91 21.85 -14.25 1.82
C ASP A 91 20.60 -14.08 2.70
N ILE A 92 19.88 -15.19 2.86
CA ILE A 92 18.66 -15.27 3.67
C ILE A 92 18.97 -14.99 5.15
N VAL A 93 20.12 -15.45 5.64
CA VAL A 93 20.52 -15.29 7.05
C VAL A 93 20.81 -13.83 7.35
N LYS A 94 21.63 -13.19 6.51
CA LYS A 94 21.95 -11.75 6.65
C LYS A 94 20.72 -10.88 6.49
N THR A 95 19.84 -11.22 5.55
CA THR A 95 18.54 -10.55 5.38
C THR A 95 17.69 -10.64 6.65
N ALA A 96 17.56 -11.85 7.23
CA ALA A 96 16.80 -12.05 8.45
C ALA A 96 17.39 -11.26 9.63
N GLN A 97 18.72 -11.24 9.75
CA GLN A 97 19.44 -10.46 10.77
C GLN A 97 19.18 -8.96 10.62
N ARG A 98 19.25 -8.41 9.40
CA ARG A 98 18.92 -7.01 9.12
C ARG A 98 17.49 -6.66 9.48
N GLY A 99 16.54 -7.50 9.05
CA GLY A 99 15.13 -7.34 9.38
C GLY A 99 14.89 -7.33 10.89
N LYS A 100 15.49 -8.28 11.62
CA LYS A 100 15.44 -8.33 13.08
C LYS A 100 16.05 -7.07 13.71
N SER A 101 17.21 -6.63 13.22
CA SER A 101 17.90 -5.45 13.71
C SER A 101 17.08 -4.16 13.56
N ILE A 102 16.29 -4.02 12.49
CA ILE A 102 15.37 -2.89 12.31
C ILE A 102 14.20 -2.97 13.29
N LYS A 103 13.59 -4.17 13.46
CA LYS A 103 12.47 -4.38 14.40
C LYS A 103 12.87 -4.11 15.84
N GLU A 104 14.05 -4.58 16.26
CA GLU A 104 14.58 -4.37 17.60
C GLU A 104 14.89 -2.90 17.87
N TRP A 105 15.51 -2.21 16.91
CA TRP A 105 15.74 -0.77 17.01
C TRP A 105 14.42 0.00 17.20
N ARG A 106 13.42 -0.27 16.35
CA ARG A 106 12.09 0.36 16.44
C ARG A 106 11.44 0.10 17.80
N LYS A 107 11.47 -1.15 18.27
CA LYS A 107 10.91 -1.53 19.58
C LYS A 107 11.58 -0.72 20.70
N ARG A 108 12.91 -0.68 20.72
CA ARG A 108 13.67 0.09 21.71
C ARG A 108 13.34 1.57 21.64
N TYR A 109 13.33 2.16 20.45
CA TYR A 109 13.03 3.59 20.27
C TYR A 109 11.69 3.98 20.89
N PHE A 110 10.61 3.23 20.65
CA PHE A 110 9.30 3.56 21.21
C PHE A 110 9.14 3.15 22.68
N SER A 111 9.89 2.17 23.17
CA SER A 111 10.00 1.91 24.61
C SER A 111 10.66 3.06 25.36
N ASP A 112 11.71 3.65 24.78
CA ASP A 112 12.43 4.79 25.35
C ASP A 112 11.63 6.10 25.20
N ASN A 113 10.68 6.14 24.27
CA ASN A 113 9.84 7.29 23.99
C ASN A 113 8.34 6.92 24.02
N PRO A 114 7.78 6.60 25.20
CA PRO A 114 6.40 6.12 25.33
C PRO A 114 5.35 7.17 24.89
N MET A 115 5.72 8.45 24.87
CA MET A 115 4.86 9.56 24.45
C MET A 115 4.35 9.45 23.01
N PHE A 116 5.03 8.71 22.14
CA PHE A 116 4.58 8.44 20.77
C PHE A 116 3.43 7.43 20.71
N MET A 117 3.20 6.66 21.78
CA MET A 117 2.19 5.59 21.87
C MET A 117 2.19 4.65 20.66
N CYS A 118 3.37 4.40 20.08
CA CYS A 118 3.54 3.65 18.85
C CYS A 118 4.10 2.27 19.14
N ASN A 119 3.23 1.25 19.15
CA ASN A 119 3.62 -0.14 19.30
C ASN A 119 3.66 -0.85 17.93
N GLU A 120 4.14 -2.09 17.89
CA GLU A 120 4.24 -2.84 16.65
C GLU A 120 2.92 -3.40 16.11
N GLU A 121 1.91 -3.48 16.96
CA GLU A 121 0.57 -3.95 16.63
C GLU A 121 -0.22 -2.89 15.86
N LYS A 122 0.14 -1.60 16.03
CA LYS A 122 -0.36 -0.48 15.24
C LYS A 122 0.20 -0.51 13.82
N ASN A 123 -0.23 -1.49 13.03
CA ASN A 123 0.08 -1.60 11.63
C ASN A 123 -1.22 -1.70 10.82
N TYR A 124 -1.12 -1.42 9.53
CA TYR A 124 -2.22 -1.70 8.63
C TYR A 124 -2.32 -3.20 8.38
N GLY A 125 -3.54 -3.75 8.50
CA GLY A 125 -3.80 -5.14 8.14
C GLY A 125 -3.56 -5.44 6.65
N SER A 126 -3.64 -4.41 5.80
CA SER A 126 -3.32 -4.50 4.37
C SER A 126 -2.98 -3.14 3.76
N GLN A 127 -2.38 -3.14 2.57
CA GLN A 127 -2.17 -1.91 1.79
C GLN A 127 -3.49 -1.25 1.35
N ASP A 128 -4.56 -2.04 1.23
CA ASP A 128 -5.88 -1.52 0.89
C ASP A 128 -6.47 -0.72 2.06
N ILE A 129 -6.27 -1.17 3.31
CA ILE A 129 -6.65 -0.40 4.51
C ILE A 129 -5.83 0.89 4.61
N LYS A 130 -4.51 0.84 4.35
CA LYS A 130 -3.69 2.06 4.28
C LYS A 130 -4.21 3.05 3.24
N THR A 131 -4.57 2.55 2.06
CA THR A 131 -5.12 3.38 0.97
C THR A 131 -6.42 4.04 1.38
N LEU A 132 -7.29 3.32 2.08
CA LEU A 132 -8.56 3.82 2.62
C LEU A 132 -8.32 4.91 3.68
N ASP A 133 -7.44 4.65 4.65
CA ASP A 133 -7.10 5.60 5.71
C ASP A 133 -6.51 6.90 5.15
N ASN A 134 -5.58 6.80 4.17
CA ASN A 134 -5.05 7.95 3.45
C ASN A 134 -6.11 8.71 2.66
N PHE A 135 -7.08 8.00 2.07
CA PHE A 135 -8.19 8.62 1.35
C PHE A 135 -9.10 9.40 2.30
N CYS A 136 -9.43 8.87 3.47
CA CYS A 136 -10.26 9.54 4.46
C CYS A 136 -9.58 10.80 5.01
N GLU A 137 -8.32 10.70 5.45
CA GLU A 137 -7.55 11.84 5.96
C GLU A 137 -7.47 12.98 4.94
N ASP A 138 -7.12 12.66 3.69
CA ASP A 138 -6.98 13.70 2.67
C ASP A 138 -8.34 14.29 2.27
N SER A 139 -9.41 13.48 2.26
CA SER A 139 -10.75 13.96 1.93
C SER A 139 -11.27 14.94 2.99
N GLU A 140 -11.05 14.64 4.27
CA GLU A 140 -11.37 15.54 5.38
C GLU A 140 -10.59 16.85 5.26
N PHE A 141 -9.28 16.77 5.06
CA PHE A 141 -8.44 17.95 4.86
C PHE A 141 -8.91 18.82 3.69
N ILE A 142 -9.26 18.23 2.55
CA ILE A 142 -9.75 18.99 1.39
C ILE A 142 -11.07 19.66 1.70
N LYS A 143 -12.01 18.96 2.36
CA LYS A 143 -13.31 19.50 2.75
C LYS A 143 -13.16 20.74 3.64
N GLU A 144 -12.25 20.69 4.61
CA GLU A 144 -11.99 21.81 5.53
C GLU A 144 -11.25 22.99 4.87
N ASN A 145 -10.50 22.74 3.81
CA ASN A 145 -9.60 23.72 3.19
C ASN A 145 -9.96 24.06 1.74
N MET A 146 -11.18 23.74 1.30
CA MET A 146 -11.64 23.94 -0.08
C MET A 146 -11.51 25.40 -0.54
N ASN A 147 -11.78 26.35 0.36
CA ASN A 147 -11.63 27.80 0.11
C ASN A 147 -10.17 28.27 -0.07
N LYS A 148 -9.18 27.46 0.33
CA LYS A 148 -7.74 27.76 0.17
C LYS A 148 -7.17 27.18 -1.14
N ILE A 149 -7.95 26.39 -1.88
CA ILE A 149 -7.59 25.86 -3.20
C ILE A 149 -7.94 26.93 -4.23
N LYS A 150 -6.97 27.79 -4.55
CA LYS A 150 -7.19 28.99 -5.37
C LYS A 150 -6.90 28.84 -6.86
N LYS A 151 -6.24 27.76 -7.26
CA LYS A 151 -5.83 27.54 -8.66
C LYS A 151 -6.57 26.36 -9.25
N LYS A 152 -7.22 26.57 -10.40
CA LYS A 152 -7.95 25.52 -11.12
C LYS A 152 -7.08 24.28 -11.35
N GLU A 153 -5.86 24.46 -11.86
CA GLU A 153 -4.91 23.35 -12.10
C GLU A 153 -4.59 22.56 -10.82
N LYS A 154 -4.48 23.24 -9.67
CA LYS A 154 -4.22 22.58 -8.38
C LYS A 154 -5.44 21.82 -7.89
N CYS A 155 -6.64 22.40 -8.08
CA CYS A 155 -7.88 21.70 -7.79
C CYS A 155 -8.05 20.44 -8.65
N GLU A 156 -7.79 20.54 -9.96
CA GLU A 156 -7.89 19.42 -10.89
C GLU A 156 -6.92 18.29 -10.50
N SER A 157 -5.66 18.62 -10.20
CA SER A 157 -4.68 17.64 -9.71
C SER A 157 -5.11 16.96 -8.40
N ILE A 158 -5.65 17.71 -7.43
CA ILE A 158 -6.18 17.14 -6.18
C ILE A 158 -7.38 16.23 -6.48
N TYR A 159 -8.31 16.69 -7.31
CA TYR A 159 -9.50 15.93 -7.69
C TYR A 159 -9.13 14.62 -8.38
N ASP A 160 -8.25 14.65 -9.38
CA ASP A 160 -7.80 13.48 -10.12
C ASP A 160 -7.12 12.46 -9.21
N ASN A 161 -6.26 12.93 -8.30
CA ASN A 161 -5.61 12.09 -7.30
C ASN A 161 -6.64 11.37 -6.40
N ILE A 162 -7.58 12.13 -5.81
CA ILE A 162 -8.58 11.56 -4.89
C ILE A 162 -9.55 10.64 -5.66
N PHE A 163 -10.00 11.04 -6.84
CA PHE A 163 -10.90 10.26 -7.68
C PHE A 163 -10.26 8.94 -8.10
N SER A 164 -8.98 8.95 -8.46
CA SER A 164 -8.21 7.74 -8.77
C SER A 164 -8.14 6.78 -7.57
N ARG A 165 -7.89 7.30 -6.36
CA ARG A 165 -7.89 6.50 -5.12
C ARG A 165 -9.26 5.92 -4.81
N LYS A 166 -10.32 6.72 -4.93
CA LYS A 166 -11.71 6.28 -4.77
C LYS A 166 -12.05 5.11 -5.70
N ASN A 167 -11.73 5.21 -6.99
CA ASN A 167 -11.99 4.15 -7.96
C ASN A 167 -11.22 2.86 -7.64
N LYS A 168 -9.98 2.96 -7.16
CA LYS A 168 -9.21 1.80 -6.67
C LYS A 168 -9.91 1.14 -5.49
N LEU A 169 -10.40 1.94 -4.52
CA LEU A 169 -11.12 1.44 -3.35
C LEU A 169 -12.46 0.80 -3.72
N ILE A 170 -13.21 1.36 -4.66
CA ILE A 170 -14.45 0.74 -5.19
C ILE A 170 -14.13 -0.62 -5.80
N ALA A 171 -13.12 -0.70 -6.68
CA ALA A 171 -12.73 -1.95 -7.31
C ALA A 171 -12.27 -3.02 -6.29
N LYS A 172 -11.65 -2.60 -5.19
CA LYS A 172 -11.26 -3.48 -4.07
C LYS A 172 -12.46 -3.93 -3.26
N HIS A 173 -13.36 -3.02 -2.89
CA HIS A 173 -14.59 -3.33 -2.20
C HIS A 173 -15.44 -4.38 -2.94
N THR A 174 -15.60 -4.22 -4.26
CA THR A 174 -16.32 -5.21 -5.09
C THR A 174 -15.67 -6.59 -5.05
N LYS A 175 -14.33 -6.68 -4.92
CA LYS A 175 -13.62 -7.96 -4.80
C LYS A 175 -13.77 -8.57 -3.40
N GLU A 176 -13.59 -7.77 -2.34
CA GLU A 176 -13.65 -8.23 -0.96
C GLU A 176 -15.07 -8.65 -0.53
N MET A 177 -16.11 -7.99 -1.05
CA MET A 177 -17.50 -8.42 -0.83
C MET A 177 -17.79 -9.83 -1.35
N ARG A 178 -17.10 -10.30 -2.39
CA ARG A 178 -17.23 -11.69 -2.87
C ARG A 178 -16.63 -12.71 -1.90
N GLY A 179 -15.77 -12.26 -0.99
CA GLY A 179 -15.14 -13.07 0.05
C GLY A 179 -15.64 -12.78 1.47
N ASN A 180 -16.78 -12.08 1.63
CA ASN A 180 -17.33 -11.65 2.93
C ASN A 180 -16.35 -10.84 3.81
N ARG A 181 -15.42 -10.10 3.20
CA ARG A 181 -14.49 -9.22 3.92
C ARG A 181 -14.92 -7.77 3.82
N THR A 182 -14.71 -7.01 4.89
CA THR A 182 -14.94 -5.57 4.94
C THR A 182 -13.62 -4.80 4.97
N LEU A 183 -13.57 -3.70 4.21
CA LEU A 183 -12.47 -2.74 4.24
C LEU A 183 -12.92 -1.53 5.05
N GLU A 184 -12.48 -1.49 6.30
CA GLU A 184 -12.92 -0.52 7.30
C GLU A 184 -11.74 -0.14 8.19
N VAL A 185 -11.54 1.15 8.39
CA VAL A 185 -10.64 1.71 9.40
C VAL A 185 -11.43 1.96 10.68
N ASP A 186 -12.58 2.62 10.53
CA ASP A 186 -13.59 2.85 11.55
C ASP A 186 -14.96 3.11 10.89
N SER A 187 -15.99 3.39 11.71
CA SER A 187 -17.35 3.61 11.23
C SER A 187 -17.48 4.80 10.25
N ASN A 188 -16.60 5.78 10.34
CA ASN A 188 -16.58 7.00 9.51
C ASN A 188 -15.64 6.87 8.31
N CYS A 189 -14.75 5.89 8.31
CA CYS A 189 -13.80 5.61 7.24
C CYS A 189 -13.89 4.14 6.78
N ASN A 190 -14.84 3.88 5.87
CA ASN A 190 -15.06 2.56 5.29
C ASN A 190 -15.47 2.63 3.81
N THR A 191 -15.27 1.53 3.08
CA THR A 191 -15.53 1.50 1.63
C THR A 191 -17.01 1.55 1.24
N LYS A 192 -17.96 1.40 2.17
CA LYS A 192 -19.40 1.47 1.87
C LYS A 192 -19.89 2.91 1.72
N ILE A 193 -19.13 3.87 2.25
CA ILE A 193 -19.53 5.28 2.34
C ILE A 193 -18.59 6.22 1.58
N LEU A 194 -17.82 5.70 0.61
CA LEU A 194 -16.82 6.47 -0.16
C LEU A 194 -17.40 7.72 -0.85
N ASP A 195 -18.65 7.66 -1.31
CA ASP A 195 -19.32 8.80 -1.93
C ASP A 195 -19.61 9.93 -0.93
N SER A 196 -19.82 9.59 0.34
CA SER A 196 -20.08 10.57 1.41
C SER A 196 -18.79 11.16 2.00
N ILE A 197 -17.70 10.38 2.03
CA ILE A 197 -16.39 10.81 2.53
C ILE A 197 -15.83 11.93 1.64
N PHE A 198 -15.92 11.75 0.32
CA PHE A 198 -15.45 12.73 -0.65
C PHE A 198 -16.59 13.14 -1.60
N PRO A 199 -17.33 14.22 -1.28
CA PRO A 199 -18.31 14.77 -2.21
C PRO A 199 -17.60 15.35 -3.44
N SER A 200 -18.31 15.40 -4.55
CA SER A 200 -17.78 15.93 -5.82
C SER A 200 -17.24 17.35 -5.64
N ILE A 201 -15.97 17.54 -6.01
CA ILE A 201 -15.34 18.85 -6.06
C ILE A 201 -15.64 19.49 -7.41
N ASN A 202 -16.16 20.72 -7.40
CA ASN A 202 -16.30 21.52 -8.61
C ASN A 202 -15.12 22.47 -8.77
N CYS A 203 -14.12 22.08 -9.57
CA CYS A 203 -12.97 22.93 -9.87
C CYS A 203 -13.26 24.07 -10.86
N ASN A 204 -14.43 24.09 -11.51
CA ASN A 204 -14.77 25.12 -12.49
C ASN A 204 -15.19 26.46 -11.86
N SER A 205 -15.54 26.46 -10.57
CA SER A 205 -15.86 27.70 -9.84
C SER A 205 -14.61 28.46 -9.37
N ILE A 206 -13.42 27.90 -9.60
CA ILE A 206 -12.15 28.58 -9.29
C ILE A 206 -11.78 29.42 -10.50
N ASP A 207 -11.96 30.73 -10.37
CA ASP A 207 -11.65 31.69 -11.43
C ASP A 207 -10.19 31.52 -11.90
N LYS A 208 -9.99 31.58 -13.22
CA LYS A 208 -8.66 31.52 -13.85
C LYS A 208 -7.80 32.76 -13.56
N ASN A 209 -8.32 33.74 -12.81
CA ASN A 209 -7.84 35.12 -12.82
C ASN A 209 -7.10 35.56 -11.55
N GLU A 210 -6.44 34.66 -10.82
CA GLU A 210 -5.32 35.07 -9.93
C GLU A 210 -3.96 34.83 -10.63
N SER A 211 -3.81 35.45 -11.80
CA SER A 211 -2.55 35.92 -12.37
C SER A 211 -2.94 37.12 -13.23
N ILE A 212 -2.65 38.36 -12.83
CA ILE A 212 -1.38 39.03 -13.06
C ILE A 212 -1.37 40.24 -12.11
N ALA A 213 -0.44 40.29 -11.15
CA ALA A 213 0.02 41.59 -10.67
C ALA A 213 1.11 42.00 -11.64
N ASP A 214 0.69 42.61 -12.75
CA ASP A 214 1.58 43.26 -13.70
C ASP A 214 2.17 44.43 -12.92
N GLY A 215 3.46 44.31 -12.65
CA GLY A 215 4.24 45.47 -12.26
C GLY A 215 4.24 46.42 -13.44
N ASP A 216 3.62 47.57 -13.19
CA ASP A 216 3.97 48.85 -13.81
C ASP A 216 3.40 49.12 -15.21
N HIS A 217 2.21 49.71 -15.20
CA HIS A 217 1.82 50.64 -16.26
C HIS A 217 2.81 51.80 -16.31
N ASN A 218 3.74 51.78 -17.28
CA ASN A 218 4.33 53.01 -17.77
C ASN A 218 4.01 53.17 -19.27
N LEU A 219 2.98 53.99 -19.47
CA LEU A 219 2.58 54.62 -20.71
C LEU A 219 3.65 55.65 -21.13
N PHE A 220 4.40 55.40 -22.20
CA PHE A 220 4.95 56.45 -23.05
C PHE A 220 4.97 55.98 -24.51
N ASN A 221 4.16 56.65 -25.33
CA ASN A 221 4.13 56.62 -26.79
C ASN A 221 4.88 57.89 -27.29
N PRO A 222 5.12 58.09 -28.59
CA PRO A 222 5.97 57.34 -29.53
C PRO A 222 6.98 58.28 -30.26
N LEU A 223 8.04 57.76 -30.88
CA LEU A 223 8.70 58.50 -31.96
C LEU A 223 9.44 57.58 -32.94
N ASP A 224 9.02 57.73 -34.20
CA ASP A 224 9.64 57.30 -35.45
C ASP A 224 11.17 57.36 -35.45
N ILE A 225 11.81 56.40 -36.12
CA ILE A 225 12.69 56.65 -37.27
C ILE A 225 12.88 55.33 -38.02
N SER A 226 12.64 55.44 -39.31
CA SER A 226 12.84 54.50 -40.40
C SER A 226 14.28 53.99 -40.48
N ASP A 227 14.49 52.73 -40.89
CA ASP A 227 15.22 52.48 -42.13
C ASP A 227 15.13 51.01 -42.59
N GLU A 228 15.04 50.92 -43.90
CA GLU A 228 14.83 49.80 -44.79
C GLU A 228 16.17 49.13 -45.14
N SER A 229 16.24 47.80 -45.20
CA SER A 229 16.83 47.08 -46.35
C SER A 229 17.02 45.55 -46.16
N ALA A 230 16.42 44.83 -47.11
CA ALA A 230 16.95 43.70 -47.88
C ALA A 230 17.35 42.36 -47.20
N SER A 231 16.48 41.35 -47.40
CA SER A 231 16.85 39.97 -47.77
C SER A 231 17.22 39.93 -49.28
N PRO A 232 17.91 38.92 -49.88
CA PRO A 232 17.52 37.49 -49.89
C PRO A 232 18.71 36.50 -49.86
N THR A 233 18.54 35.20 -49.56
CA THR A 233 18.40 34.06 -50.52
C THR A 233 18.61 32.80 -49.62
N GLY A 234 17.89 31.69 -49.60
CA GLY A 234 17.16 30.95 -50.62
C GLY A 234 17.87 29.61 -50.91
N ARG A 235 17.50 28.50 -50.24
CA ARG A 235 17.53 27.15 -50.87
C ARG A 235 16.75 26.09 -50.07
N SER A 236 15.62 25.71 -50.65
CA SER A 236 14.95 24.42 -50.47
C SER A 236 15.48 23.44 -51.52
N LEU A 237 15.63 22.16 -51.17
CA LEU A 237 15.76 21.05 -52.11
C LEU A 237 14.94 19.84 -51.60
N ASN A 238 13.84 19.60 -52.30
CA ASN A 238 13.08 18.35 -52.34
C ASN A 238 13.81 17.26 -53.15
N ARG A 239 13.52 15.98 -52.84
CA ARG A 239 13.35 14.81 -53.75
C ARG A 239 13.65 13.52 -52.96
N GLY A 240 12.89 12.43 -52.98
CA GLY A 240 11.66 11.95 -53.64
C GLY A 240 11.45 10.49 -53.17
N ALA A 241 10.25 10.09 -52.74
CA ALA A 241 9.23 9.35 -53.51
C ALA A 241 9.46 7.81 -53.68
N LEU A 242 8.70 7.05 -52.87
CA LEU A 242 7.76 5.97 -53.21
C LEU A 242 8.17 4.80 -54.14
N SER A 243 8.01 3.56 -53.64
CA SER A 243 7.30 2.49 -54.35
C SER A 243 6.74 1.40 -53.40
N LYS A 244 5.42 1.17 -53.48
CA LYS A 244 4.76 -0.10 -53.17
C LYS A 244 5.08 -1.09 -54.31
N THR A 245 5.10 -2.40 -54.05
CA THR A 245 4.34 -3.44 -54.78
C THR A 245 4.38 -4.77 -54.00
N GLU A 246 3.32 -5.54 -54.24
CA GLU A 246 2.72 -6.70 -53.58
C GLU A 246 3.53 -8.02 -53.53
N GLY A 247 3.02 -8.94 -52.70
CA GLY A 247 2.74 -10.31 -53.17
C GLY A 247 3.48 -11.44 -52.47
N GLY A 248 2.77 -12.26 -51.69
CA GLY A 248 3.24 -13.59 -51.31
C GLY A 248 2.62 -14.16 -50.05
N LYS A 249 1.47 -14.84 -50.19
CA LYS A 249 0.96 -15.82 -49.22
C LYS A 249 2.06 -16.82 -48.85
N ASN A 250 2.17 -17.17 -47.57
CA ASN A 250 2.55 -18.51 -47.12
C ASN A 250 2.01 -18.74 -45.70
N ASN A 251 0.94 -19.54 -45.64
CA ASN A 251 0.38 -20.05 -44.40
C ASN A 251 1.30 -21.15 -43.88
N THR A 252 2.07 -20.88 -42.82
CA THR A 252 2.77 -21.92 -42.08
C THR A 252 2.06 -22.08 -40.74
N ILE A 253 0.99 -22.88 -40.75
CA ILE A 253 0.40 -23.44 -39.52
C ILE A 253 1.39 -24.51 -39.06
N ALA A 254 2.35 -24.12 -38.24
CA ALA A 254 3.15 -25.07 -37.48
C ALA A 254 2.33 -25.48 -36.24
N LEU A 255 1.82 -26.71 -36.27
CA LEU A 255 1.31 -27.40 -35.10
C LEU A 255 2.36 -27.36 -33.98
N ALA A 256 2.04 -26.71 -32.88
CA ALA A 256 2.67 -26.94 -31.60
C ALA A 256 1.57 -27.16 -30.54
N SER A 257 0.79 -28.23 -30.74
CA SER A 257 -0.05 -28.79 -29.68
C SER A 257 0.76 -29.83 -28.91
N LEU A 258 0.61 -29.78 -27.58
CA LEU A 258 1.07 -30.69 -26.50
C LEU A 258 2.36 -30.29 -25.77
N PRO A 259 2.18 -29.77 -24.53
CA PRO A 259 2.53 -30.61 -23.38
C PRO A 259 1.46 -30.60 -22.27
N VAL A 260 0.17 -30.53 -22.60
CA VAL A 260 -0.89 -30.52 -21.56
C VAL A 260 -1.15 -31.92 -20.96
N LEU A 261 -0.92 -32.99 -21.73
CA LEU A 261 -1.13 -34.36 -21.22
C LEU A 261 -0.02 -34.83 -20.25
N GLY A 262 1.22 -34.35 -20.41
CA GLY A 262 2.33 -34.72 -19.52
C GLY A 262 2.16 -34.20 -18.09
N ILE A 263 1.62 -32.99 -17.94
CA ILE A 263 1.38 -32.36 -16.64
C ILE A 263 0.27 -33.10 -15.87
N LEU A 264 -0.76 -33.61 -16.56
CA LEU A 264 -1.86 -34.35 -15.93
C LEU A 264 -1.42 -35.71 -15.38
N VAL A 265 -0.57 -36.43 -16.11
CA VAL A 265 -0.02 -37.72 -15.64
C VAL A 265 0.89 -37.55 -14.43
N ILE A 266 1.77 -36.53 -14.45
CA ILE A 266 2.65 -36.24 -13.31
C ILE A 266 1.84 -35.81 -12.08
N SER A 267 0.80 -34.99 -12.26
CA SER A 267 -0.10 -34.57 -11.18
C SER A 267 -0.85 -35.75 -10.56
N PHE A 268 -1.30 -36.71 -11.38
CA PHE A 268 -1.95 -37.92 -10.90
C PHE A 268 -1.00 -38.84 -10.12
N LEU A 269 0.26 -38.95 -10.53
CA LEU A 269 1.29 -39.71 -9.81
C LEU A 269 1.61 -39.08 -8.45
N PHE A 270 1.77 -37.76 -8.38
CA PHE A 270 1.95 -37.08 -7.09
C PHE A 270 0.73 -37.21 -6.18
N TYR A 271 -0.49 -37.13 -6.72
CA TYR A 271 -1.71 -37.33 -5.95
C TYR A 271 -1.80 -38.75 -5.38
N ARG A 272 -1.48 -39.78 -6.17
CA ARG A 272 -1.62 -41.20 -5.77
C ARG A 272 -0.53 -41.68 -4.83
N TYR A 273 0.70 -41.19 -4.98
CA TYR A 273 1.87 -41.73 -4.26
C TYR A 273 2.40 -40.82 -3.15
N THR A 274 1.85 -39.61 -2.98
CA THR A 274 2.25 -38.74 -1.87
C THR A 274 1.19 -38.78 -0.77
N SER A 275 1.52 -39.43 0.36
CA SER A 275 0.65 -39.55 1.53
C SER A 275 0.55 -38.23 2.31
N PHE A 276 -0.04 -37.19 1.72
CA PHE A 276 -0.32 -35.93 2.41
C PHE A 276 -1.64 -35.92 3.19
N GLY A 277 -2.42 -37.01 3.16
CA GLY A 277 -3.77 -37.05 3.76
C GLY A 277 -3.84 -36.97 5.28
N SER A 278 -2.84 -37.46 6.04
CA SER A 278 -2.95 -37.51 7.51
C SER A 278 -2.41 -36.27 8.23
N LYS A 279 -1.41 -35.58 7.67
CA LYS A 279 -0.71 -34.49 8.38
C LYS A 279 -1.41 -33.13 8.32
N PHE A 280 -2.24 -32.87 7.30
CA PHE A 280 -2.94 -31.60 7.20
C PHE A 280 -4.13 -31.50 8.14
N HIS A 281 -4.81 -32.62 8.43
CA HIS A 281 -5.97 -32.61 9.32
C HIS A 281 -5.58 -32.29 10.78
N GLU A 282 -4.42 -32.76 11.21
CA GLU A 282 -3.88 -32.51 12.55
C GLU A 282 -3.43 -31.04 12.75
N TYR A 283 -2.92 -30.40 11.70
CA TYR A 283 -2.50 -29.00 11.75
C TYR A 283 -3.69 -28.02 11.90
N PHE A 284 -4.84 -28.33 11.32
CA PHE A 284 -6.03 -27.47 11.42
C PHE A 284 -6.85 -27.70 12.69
N ARG A 285 -6.74 -28.87 13.34
CA ARG A 285 -7.45 -29.14 14.61
C ARG A 285 -6.79 -28.46 15.82
N ASN A 286 -5.48 -28.25 15.79
CA ASN A 286 -4.71 -27.64 16.90
C ASN A 286 -4.75 -26.09 16.93
N LYS A 287 -5.60 -25.44 16.13
CA LYS A 287 -5.72 -23.96 16.11
C LYS A 287 -7.13 -23.42 16.31
N GLN A 288 -8.06 -24.27 16.74
CA GLN A 288 -9.43 -23.86 17.03
C GLN A 288 -9.75 -24.06 18.51
N ASP A 289 -9.07 -23.31 19.38
CA ASP A 289 -9.61 -22.95 20.69
C ASP A 289 -9.97 -21.46 20.64
N ILE A 290 -11.26 -21.21 20.49
CA ILE A 290 -11.88 -19.90 20.55
C ILE A 290 -12.09 -19.60 22.04
N SER A 291 -11.37 -18.63 22.59
CA SER A 291 -11.68 -18.08 23.91
C SER A 291 -12.90 -17.16 23.77
N ILE A 292 -14.08 -17.66 24.14
CA ILE A 292 -15.26 -16.84 24.42
C ILE A 292 -15.11 -16.33 25.85
N ASN A 293 -15.11 -15.01 25.98
CA ASN A 293 -15.19 -14.30 27.25
C ASN A 293 -16.68 -14.17 27.60
N GLU A 294 -17.14 -14.82 28.66
CA GLU A 294 -18.40 -14.48 29.33
C GLU A 294 -18.08 -14.25 30.81
N ASN A 295 -18.27 -13.01 31.24
CA ASN A 295 -18.47 -12.66 32.63
C ASN A 295 -19.85 -13.19 33.02
N ASP A 296 -19.94 -14.03 34.05
CA ASP A 296 -21.09 -14.04 34.95
C ASP A 296 -20.64 -14.50 36.35
N GLU A 297 -21.23 -13.82 37.32
CA GLU A 297 -20.92 -13.80 38.75
C GLU A 297 -21.61 -14.97 39.48
N VAL A 298 -21.01 -15.41 40.60
CA VAL A 298 -21.59 -16.30 41.66
C VAL A 298 -21.72 -17.78 41.25
N THR A 299 -21.07 -18.76 41.91
CA THR A 299 -21.37 -19.22 43.28
C THR A 299 -20.26 -20.17 43.79
N ASP A 300 -20.06 -20.16 45.10
CA ASP A 300 -19.24 -21.08 45.90
C ASP A 300 -19.59 -22.57 45.69
N GLU A 301 -18.66 -23.41 46.14
CA GLU A 301 -18.80 -24.85 46.48
C GLU A 301 -18.57 -25.87 45.34
N MET A 302 -17.36 -26.46 45.29
CA MET A 302 -17.14 -27.84 45.75
C MET A 302 -15.86 -28.49 45.16
N LEU A 303 -15.04 -28.97 46.10
CA LEU A 303 -14.33 -30.26 46.08
C LEU A 303 -13.07 -30.44 45.22
N SER A 304 -11.95 -30.27 45.91
CA SER A 304 -10.80 -31.20 45.96
C SER A 304 -11.12 -32.63 45.49
N GLY A 305 -10.34 -33.13 44.53
CA GLY A 305 -10.43 -34.53 44.08
C GLY A 305 -9.28 -34.94 43.16
N THR A 306 -8.21 -35.45 43.76
CA THR A 306 -7.16 -36.28 43.17
C THR A 306 -7.64 -37.27 42.09
N SER A 307 -6.85 -37.48 41.04
CA SER A 307 -6.14 -38.77 40.80
C SER A 307 -5.43 -38.83 39.44
N GLN A 308 -4.19 -39.32 39.47
CA GLN A 308 -3.49 -39.93 38.35
C GLN A 308 -4.33 -41.11 37.79
N TYR A 309 -4.42 -41.31 36.47
CA TYR A 309 -4.05 -42.58 35.83
C TYR A 309 -4.12 -42.55 34.28
N ASN A 310 -2.96 -42.85 33.68
CA ASN A 310 -2.61 -43.66 32.51
C ASN A 310 -3.41 -43.65 31.19
N ASP A 311 -2.61 -43.47 30.13
CA ASP A 311 -2.77 -44.03 28.79
C ASP A 311 -3.12 -45.53 28.81
N ILE A 312 -4.21 -45.89 28.12
CA ILE A 312 -4.43 -47.25 27.61
C ILE A 312 -4.95 -47.14 26.18
N TYR A 313 -4.15 -47.68 25.24
CA TYR A 313 -4.59 -48.07 23.91
C TYR A 313 -5.70 -49.11 24.01
N SER A 314 -6.84 -48.88 23.34
CA SER A 314 -7.85 -49.90 23.10
C SER A 314 -8.26 -49.88 21.63
N GLU A 315 -7.76 -50.85 20.87
CA GLU A 315 -8.41 -51.32 19.65
C GLU A 315 -9.81 -51.88 19.98
N ASN A 316 -10.72 -51.78 19.02
CA ASN A 316 -12.13 -52.23 19.02
C ASN A 316 -13.17 -51.28 19.62
N MET A 317 -13.55 -50.25 18.86
CA MET A 317 -14.91 -49.69 18.93
C MET A 317 -15.72 -50.10 17.69
N GLN A 318 -16.70 -50.96 17.93
CA GLN A 318 -17.71 -51.40 16.98
C GLN A 318 -18.79 -50.32 16.89
N TYR A 319 -18.87 -49.63 15.75
CA TYR A 319 -19.89 -48.59 15.53
C TYR A 319 -21.22 -49.23 15.09
N ASN A 320 -22.26 -49.12 15.92
CA ASN A 320 -23.64 -49.39 15.51
C ASN A 320 -24.25 -48.11 14.91
N LEU A 321 -24.39 -48.06 13.58
CA LEU A 321 -25.20 -47.05 12.91
C LEU A 321 -26.68 -47.48 12.88
N SER A 322 -27.55 -46.66 13.47
CA SER A 322 -28.99 -46.77 13.32
C SER A 322 -29.45 -45.95 12.11
N TYR A 323 -29.99 -46.62 11.09
CA TYR A 323 -30.69 -45.97 9.98
C TYR A 323 -32.18 -45.90 10.30
N GLN A 324 -32.73 -44.68 10.42
CA GLN A 324 -34.17 -44.48 10.30
C GLN A 324 -34.51 -44.24 8.82
N THR A 325 -35.19 -45.23 8.24
CA THR A 325 -35.88 -45.14 6.96
C THR A 325 -37.19 -44.38 7.12
N PHE A 326 -37.45 -43.42 6.23
CA PHE A 326 -38.76 -42.79 6.05
C PHE A 326 -39.79 -43.85 5.61
N GLN A 327 -40.95 -43.88 6.26
CA GLN A 327 -42.13 -44.63 5.81
C GLN A 327 -43.06 -43.73 5.00
N ASN A 328 -43.50 -44.30 3.86
CA ASN A 328 -44.53 -43.92 2.88
C ASN A 328 -45.32 -42.62 3.03
#